data_AF-A0A6P1BZB4-F1
#
_entry.id   AF-A0A6P1BZB4-F1
#
_cell.length_a   1.000
_cell.length_b   1.000
_cell.length_c   1.000
_cell.angle_alpha   90.00
_cell.angle_beta   90.00
_cell.angle_gamma   90.00
#
_symmetry.space_group_name_H-M   'P 1'
#
loop_
_entity.id
_entity.type
_entity.pdbx_description
1 polymer ?
#
loop_
_entity_poly.entity_id
_entity_poly.type
_entity_poly.pdbx_seq_one_letter_code
_entity_poly.pdbx_strand_id
1 'polypeptide(L)'
;GGVSVNYHTLADFRVGCADLLDRLLAEHLAALAEVGLVDLNKLAQDGVRIRASAGAASFRRERTLARHLETAQAMVAELKREVETRSDASNQRIKAAKERAARERTKRLKAAQAALAEIKRQRQAREDKRNNGKTPKEPRASTTDPDARVMKMADGGFRPGYNVQVVSAAGEQIVAGLDVTNIGSDRGLMQPMLDRLRARTGRLPGRHLIDGGFGRAEDIEWAHDQGVEVYCPPTQSKHGTNPYLARRGDGP
;
A
#
# COMPACT_ATOMS: atom_id res chain seq x y z
N GLY A 1 -0.34 35.45 6.68
CA GLY A 1 -0.14 34.37 5.70
C GLY A 1 -1.30 34.39 4.73
N GLY A 2 -1.05 34.66 3.44
CA GLY A 2 -2.08 34.91 2.42
C GLY A 2 -2.08 33.91 1.27
N VAL A 3 -1.58 32.69 1.49
CA VAL A 3 -1.62 31.62 0.48
C VAL A 3 -2.91 30.83 0.70
N SER A 4 -3.78 30.75 -0.31
CA SER A 4 -4.96 29.90 -0.21
C SER A 4 -4.54 28.43 -0.26
N VAL A 5 -4.97 27.67 0.74
CA VAL A 5 -4.72 26.22 0.79
C VAL A 5 -5.67 25.58 -0.22
N ASN A 6 -5.11 25.03 -1.30
CA ASN A 6 -5.83 24.19 -2.24
C ASN A 6 -5.37 22.72 -2.08
N TYR A 7 -6.05 21.80 -2.75
CA TYR A 7 -5.76 20.37 -2.62
C TYR A 7 -4.35 19.99 -3.08
N HIS A 8 -3.78 20.68 -4.07
CA HIS A 8 -2.41 20.46 -4.52
C HIS A 8 -1.42 20.90 -3.45
N THR A 9 -1.59 22.11 -2.90
CA THR A 9 -0.72 22.62 -1.84
C THR A 9 -0.70 21.70 -0.62
N LEU A 10 -1.85 21.15 -0.22
CA LEU A 10 -1.93 20.20 0.89
C LEU A 10 -1.28 18.86 0.55
N ALA A 11 -1.51 18.33 -0.66
CA ALA A 11 -0.89 17.07 -1.10
C ALA A 11 0.63 17.20 -1.18
N ASP A 12 1.13 18.28 -1.78
CA ASP A 12 2.56 18.58 -1.89
C ASP A 12 3.21 18.74 -0.52
N PHE A 13 2.54 19.39 0.43
CA PHE A 13 3.00 19.47 1.81
C PHE A 13 3.08 18.08 2.47
N ARG A 14 2.03 17.26 2.35
CA ARG A 14 2.03 15.92 2.98
C ARG A 14 3.11 15.01 2.38
N VAL A 15 3.33 15.07 1.08
CA VAL A 15 4.36 14.27 0.39
C VAL A 15 5.76 14.82 0.66
N GLY A 16 5.95 16.13 0.59
CA GLY A 16 7.24 16.79 0.78
C GLY A 16 7.72 16.83 2.22
N CYS A 17 6.81 16.71 3.19
CA CYS A 17 7.11 16.72 4.63
C CYS A 17 6.82 15.38 5.32
N ALA A 18 6.78 14.27 4.58
CA ALA A 18 6.44 12.95 5.13
C ALA A 18 7.30 12.57 6.36
N ASP A 19 8.62 12.74 6.26
CA ASP A 19 9.54 12.41 7.37
C ASP A 19 9.36 13.32 8.59
N LEU A 20 8.94 14.57 8.39
CA LEU A 20 8.61 15.48 9.49
C LEU A 20 7.32 15.02 10.19
N LEU A 21 6.28 14.70 9.40
CA LEU A 21 5.01 14.23 9.94
C LEU A 21 5.15 12.90 10.69
N ASP A 22 6.01 12.00 10.20
CA ASP A 22 6.29 10.73 10.88
C ASP A 22 7.02 10.93 12.21
N ARG A 23 8.01 11.83 12.25
CA ARG A 23 8.69 12.21 13.50
C ARG A 23 7.74 12.88 14.50
N LEU A 24 6.91 13.83 14.05
CA LEU A 24 5.93 14.49 14.92
C LEU A 24 4.95 13.48 15.52
N LEU A 25 4.48 12.51 14.72
CA LEU A 25 3.63 11.44 15.24
C LEU A 25 4.35 10.61 16.33
N ALA A 26 5.63 10.26 16.12
CA ALA A 26 6.42 9.54 17.12
C ALA A 26 6.57 10.35 18.43
N GLU A 27 6.90 11.63 18.32
CA GLU A 27 7.04 12.55 19.47
C GLU A 27 5.72 12.70 20.23
N HIS A 28 4.59 12.83 19.53
CA HIS A 28 3.27 12.89 20.16
C HIS A 28 2.90 11.60 20.89
N LEU A 29 3.15 10.43 20.28
CA LEU A 29 2.89 9.14 20.92
C LEU A 29 3.78 8.95 22.16
N ALA A 30 5.05 9.38 22.10
CA ALA A 30 5.96 9.33 23.24
C ALA A 30 5.48 10.22 24.39
N ALA A 31 5.11 11.47 24.10
CA ALA A 31 4.59 12.40 25.09
C ALA A 31 3.31 11.89 25.75
N LEU A 32 2.37 11.34 24.97
CA LEU A 32 1.14 10.74 25.50
C LEU A 32 1.44 9.52 26.38
N ALA A 33 2.44 8.71 26.02
CA ALA A 33 2.80 7.52 26.78
C ALA A 33 3.47 7.89 28.11
N GLU A 34 4.30 8.93 28.12
CA GLU A 34 4.99 9.42 29.32
C GLU A 34 4.00 9.91 30.39
N VAL A 35 2.93 10.59 29.99
CA VAL A 35 1.87 11.04 30.91
C VAL A 35 0.80 9.97 31.19
N GLY A 36 0.96 8.75 30.64
CA GLY A 36 0.03 7.64 30.87
C GLY A 36 -1.32 7.77 30.15
N LEU A 37 -1.42 8.60 29.11
CA LEU A 37 -2.64 8.75 28.30
C LEU A 37 -2.76 7.70 27.18
N VAL A 38 -1.68 6.98 26.87
CA VAL A 38 -1.68 5.89 25.90
C VAL A 38 -0.83 4.70 26.37
N ASP A 39 -1.39 3.49 26.33
CA ASP A 39 -0.64 2.25 26.51
C ASP A 39 -0.13 1.69 25.17
N LEU A 40 1.13 1.98 24.85
CA LEU A 40 1.80 1.43 23.66
C LEU A 40 2.28 -0.02 23.85
N ASN A 41 2.11 -0.62 25.02
CA ASN A 41 2.47 -2.01 25.27
C ASN A 41 1.43 -3.00 24.72
N LYS A 42 0.18 -2.55 24.53
CA LYS A 42 -0.91 -3.36 23.98
C LYS A 42 -1.50 -2.70 22.75
N LEU A 43 -1.18 -3.24 21.59
CA LEU A 43 -1.61 -2.70 20.30
C LEU A 43 -2.58 -3.65 19.60
N ALA A 44 -3.49 -3.09 18.81
CA ALA A 44 -4.43 -3.82 17.97
C ALA A 44 -4.26 -3.40 16.51
N GLN A 45 -4.15 -4.37 15.60
CA GLN A 45 -4.00 -4.13 14.16
C GLN A 45 -5.22 -4.63 13.38
N ASP A 46 -5.67 -3.81 12.43
CA ASP A 46 -6.72 -4.19 11.48
C ASP A 46 -6.44 -3.64 10.07
N GLY A 47 -7.02 -4.30 9.07
CA GLY A 47 -6.90 -3.98 7.65
C GLY A 47 -8.20 -3.48 7.04
N VAL A 48 -8.18 -2.29 6.46
CA VAL A 48 -9.31 -1.73 5.70
C VAL A 48 -8.97 -1.56 4.23
N ARG A 49 -9.78 -2.15 3.36
CA ARG A 49 -9.63 -2.00 1.91
C ARG A 49 -10.37 -0.75 1.43
N ILE A 50 -9.64 0.17 0.83
CA ILE A 50 -10.18 1.43 0.28
C ILE A 50 -10.08 1.46 -1.24
N ARG A 51 -10.98 2.22 -1.87
CA ARG A 51 -10.96 2.41 -3.33
C ARG A 51 -9.80 3.30 -3.72
N ALA A 52 -9.07 2.90 -4.77
CA ALA A 52 -8.06 3.72 -5.39
C ALA A 52 -8.71 4.79 -6.29
N SER A 53 -7.96 5.84 -6.62
CA SER A 53 -8.35 6.82 -7.65
C SER A 53 -8.08 6.24 -9.06
N ALA A 54 -8.66 5.07 -9.34
CA ALA A 54 -8.49 4.34 -10.59
C ALA A 54 -9.74 3.54 -10.94
N GLY A 55 -10.17 3.66 -12.20
CA GLY A 55 -11.26 2.85 -12.75
C GLY A 55 -10.78 1.49 -13.26
N ALA A 56 -11.65 0.48 -13.32
CA ALA A 56 -11.32 -0.84 -13.87
C ALA A 56 -10.77 -0.76 -15.31
N ALA A 57 -11.27 0.19 -16.11
CA ALA A 57 -10.81 0.43 -17.48
C ALA A 57 -9.38 0.99 -17.57
N SER A 58 -8.78 1.45 -16.47
CA SER A 58 -7.36 1.86 -16.44
C SER A 58 -6.41 0.66 -16.47
N PHE A 59 -6.86 -0.53 -16.09
CA PHE A 59 -6.02 -1.73 -16.00
C PHE A 59 -5.80 -2.33 -17.38
N ARG A 60 -4.57 -2.21 -17.88
CA ARG A 60 -4.17 -2.65 -19.22
C ARG A 60 -3.10 -3.73 -19.15
N ARG A 61 -3.10 -4.56 -20.20
CA ARG A 61 -2.09 -5.59 -20.47
C ARG A 61 -0.85 -4.96 -21.08
N GLU A 62 0.24 -5.72 -21.09
CA GLU A 62 1.55 -5.28 -21.57
C GLU A 62 1.50 -4.63 -22.96
N ARG A 63 0.93 -5.33 -23.95
CA ARG A 63 0.81 -4.82 -25.34
C ARG A 63 0.12 -3.46 -25.40
N THR A 64 -0.95 -3.28 -24.63
CA THR A 64 -1.69 -2.01 -24.62
C THR A 64 -0.92 -0.91 -23.89
N LEU A 65 -0.22 -1.23 -22.80
CA LEU A 65 0.65 -0.29 -22.10
C LEU A 65 1.79 0.20 -23.00
N ALA A 66 2.45 -0.71 -23.72
CA ALA A 66 3.53 -0.37 -24.65
C ALA A 66 3.04 0.60 -25.74
N ARG A 67 1.91 0.29 -26.40
CA ARG A 67 1.29 1.19 -27.39
C ARG A 67 0.93 2.56 -26.79
N HIS A 68 0.34 2.59 -25.59
CA HIS A 68 0.00 3.85 -24.94
C HIS A 68 1.23 4.69 -24.60
N LEU A 69 2.32 4.04 -24.19
CA LEU A 69 3.58 4.72 -23.87
C LEU A 69 4.20 5.34 -25.12
N GLU A 70 4.26 4.59 -26.21
CA GLU A 70 4.76 5.07 -27.51
C GLU A 70 3.97 6.31 -27.97
N THR A 71 2.63 6.23 -27.95
CA THR A 71 1.76 7.37 -28.30
C THR A 71 2.00 8.56 -27.37
N ALA A 72 2.16 8.33 -26.07
CA ALA A 72 2.40 9.41 -25.10
C ALA A 72 3.75 10.09 -25.32
N GLN A 73 4.79 9.32 -25.63
CA GLN A 73 6.13 9.84 -25.91
C GLN A 73 6.14 10.70 -27.16
N ALA A 74 5.47 10.26 -28.23
CA ALA A 74 5.30 11.06 -29.45
C ALA A 74 4.59 12.39 -29.16
N MET A 75 3.50 12.37 -28.38
CA MET A 75 2.78 13.59 -27.97
C MET A 75 3.64 14.55 -27.14
N VAL A 76 4.46 14.04 -26.23
CA VAL A 76 5.38 14.86 -25.44
C VAL A 76 6.44 15.51 -26.33
N ALA A 77 7.00 14.77 -27.29
CA ALA A 77 7.97 15.30 -28.24
C ALA A 77 7.36 16.43 -29.08
N GLU A 78 6.13 16.25 -29.56
CA GLU A 78 5.40 17.29 -30.31
C GLU A 78 5.19 18.57 -29.48
N LEU A 79 4.61 18.42 -28.28
CA LEU A 79 4.30 19.55 -27.42
C LEU A 79 5.55 20.33 -26.99
N LYS A 80 6.69 19.65 -26.82
CA LYS A 80 7.97 20.31 -26.55
C LYS A 80 8.39 21.23 -27.71
N ARG A 81 8.35 20.74 -28.95
CA ARG A 81 8.67 21.54 -30.13
C ARG A 81 7.74 22.75 -30.26
N GLU A 82 6.44 22.59 -29.98
CA GLU A 82 5.46 23.68 -30.03
C GLU A 82 5.63 24.76 -28.95
N VAL A 83 6.21 24.40 -27.80
CA VAL A 83 6.55 25.32 -26.71
C VAL A 83 7.80 26.12 -27.05
N GLU A 84 8.81 25.49 -27.65
CA GLU A 84 10.08 26.11 -28.02
C GLU A 84 9.96 27.10 -29.21
N THR A 85 8.99 26.89 -30.10
CA THR A 85 8.91 27.60 -31.39
C THR A 85 8.06 28.89 -31.42
N ARG A 86 7.32 29.30 -30.38
CA ARG A 86 6.39 30.47 -30.44
C ARG A 86 6.42 31.41 -29.22
N SER A 87 6.41 32.73 -29.47
CA SER A 87 6.62 33.81 -28.47
C SER A 87 5.35 34.41 -27.82
N ASP A 88 4.14 33.94 -28.12
CA ASP A 88 2.92 34.52 -27.53
C ASP A 88 2.74 34.13 -26.05
N ALA A 89 3.10 35.06 -25.15
CA ALA A 89 3.11 34.88 -23.70
C ALA A 89 1.77 34.41 -23.10
N SER A 90 0.63 34.79 -23.68
CA SER A 90 -0.71 34.39 -23.20
C SER A 90 -1.00 32.89 -23.42
N ASN A 91 -0.47 32.30 -24.51
CA ASN A 91 -0.65 30.89 -24.85
C ASN A 91 0.41 29.97 -24.21
N GLN A 92 1.52 30.51 -23.71
CA GLN A 92 2.60 29.74 -23.10
C GLN A 92 2.16 28.97 -21.85
N ARG A 93 1.34 29.57 -20.99
CA ARG A 93 0.85 28.91 -19.75
C ARG A 93 0.00 27.67 -20.05
N ILE A 94 -0.91 27.79 -21.03
CA ILE A 94 -1.78 26.68 -21.46
C ILE A 94 -0.95 25.57 -22.12
N LYS A 95 0.00 25.92 -22.99
CA LYS A 95 0.89 24.95 -23.64
C LYS A 95 1.80 24.24 -22.65
N ALA A 96 2.42 24.97 -21.73
CA ALA A 96 3.25 24.40 -20.66
C ALA A 96 2.45 23.47 -19.75
N ALA A 97 1.18 23.80 -19.47
CA ALA A 97 0.28 22.90 -18.74
C ALA A 97 -0.03 21.61 -19.50
N LYS A 98 -0.29 21.68 -20.81
CA LYS A 98 -0.49 20.50 -21.67
C LYS A 98 0.76 19.62 -21.74
N GLU A 99 1.93 20.24 -21.91
CA GLU A 99 3.22 19.53 -21.94
C GLU A 99 3.51 18.84 -20.59
N ARG A 100 3.25 19.53 -19.47
CA ARG A 100 3.36 18.94 -18.12
C ARG A 100 2.43 17.72 -17.97
N ALA A 101 1.17 17.85 -18.32
CA ALA A 101 0.20 16.76 -18.23
C ALA A 101 0.60 15.55 -19.11
N ALA A 102 1.12 15.80 -20.31
CA ALA A 102 1.62 14.75 -21.20
C ALA A 102 2.86 14.04 -20.62
N ARG A 103 3.78 14.79 -20.01
CA ARG A 103 4.96 14.24 -19.31
C ARG A 103 4.54 13.38 -18.11
N GLU A 104 3.61 13.86 -17.29
CA GLU A 104 3.08 13.11 -16.15
C GLU A 104 2.36 11.82 -16.60
N ARG A 105 1.58 11.87 -17.68
CA ARG A 105 0.96 10.68 -18.28
C ARG A 105 2.01 9.67 -18.74
N THR A 106 3.08 10.14 -19.38
CA THR A 106 4.21 9.29 -19.80
C THR A 106 4.90 8.65 -18.60
N LYS A 107 5.17 9.43 -17.53
CA LYS A 107 5.74 8.92 -16.28
C LYS A 107 4.87 7.83 -15.66
N ARG A 108 3.55 8.03 -15.59
CA ARG A 108 2.60 7.04 -15.09
C ARG A 108 2.56 5.76 -15.94
N LEU A 109 2.64 5.88 -17.26
CA LEU A 109 2.68 4.70 -18.15
C LEU A 109 3.97 3.88 -17.97
N LYS A 110 5.12 4.53 -17.79
CA LYS A 110 6.38 3.85 -17.45
C LYS A 110 6.29 3.14 -16.10
N ALA A 111 5.75 3.82 -15.08
CA ALA A 111 5.51 3.21 -13.77
C ALA A 111 4.53 2.03 -13.86
N ALA A 112 3.49 2.11 -14.69
CA ALA A 112 2.56 1.00 -14.92
C ALA A 112 3.25 -0.22 -15.57
N GLN A 113 4.20 -0.02 -16.48
CA GLN A 113 5.02 -1.11 -17.03
C GLN A 113 5.92 -1.75 -15.96
N ALA A 114 6.57 -0.93 -15.13
CA ALA A 114 7.39 -1.43 -14.02
C ALA A 114 6.55 -2.23 -13.02
N ALA A 115 5.39 -1.71 -12.63
CA ALA A 115 4.43 -2.42 -11.78
C ALA A 115 3.94 -3.72 -12.42
N LEU A 116 3.73 -3.76 -13.74
CA LEU A 116 3.35 -4.98 -14.43
C LEU A 116 4.46 -6.03 -14.39
N ALA A 117 5.72 -5.62 -14.59
CA ALA A 117 6.88 -6.50 -14.49
C ALA A 117 7.03 -7.08 -13.08
N GLU A 118 6.83 -6.25 -12.05
CA GLU A 118 6.80 -6.69 -10.66
C GLU A 118 5.73 -7.76 -10.41
N ILE A 119 4.50 -7.51 -10.88
CA ILE A 119 3.38 -8.46 -10.75
C ILE A 119 3.73 -9.79 -11.44
N LYS A 120 4.35 -9.75 -12.62
CA LYS A 120 4.80 -10.96 -13.33
C LYS A 120 5.81 -11.75 -12.50
N ARG A 121 6.84 -11.08 -11.96
CA ARG A 121 7.87 -11.70 -11.13
C ARG A 121 7.28 -12.37 -9.89
N GLN A 122 6.39 -11.68 -9.19
CA GLN A 122 5.73 -12.22 -7.99
C GLN A 122 4.83 -13.41 -8.28
N ARG A 123 4.17 -13.43 -9.45
CA ARG A 123 3.33 -14.56 -9.88
C ARG A 123 4.18 -15.77 -10.25
N GLN A 124 5.26 -15.58 -11.01
CA GLN A 124 6.18 -16.65 -11.37
C GLN A 124 6.72 -17.34 -10.11
N ALA A 125 7.24 -16.56 -9.16
CA ALA A 125 7.77 -17.09 -7.89
C ALA A 125 6.72 -17.85 -7.04
N ARG A 126 5.42 -17.60 -7.24
CA ARG A 126 4.33 -18.33 -6.57
C ARG A 126 3.91 -19.58 -7.34
N GLU A 127 3.96 -19.54 -8.66
CA GLU A 127 3.64 -20.67 -9.54
C GLU A 127 4.68 -21.77 -9.42
N ASP A 128 5.96 -21.40 -9.39
CA ASP A 128 7.08 -22.32 -9.15
C ASP A 128 6.91 -23.10 -7.83
N LYS A 129 6.25 -22.48 -6.84
CA LYS A 129 5.96 -23.10 -5.53
C LYS A 129 4.68 -23.92 -5.47
N ARG A 130 3.69 -23.64 -6.33
CA ARG A 130 2.33 -24.22 -6.22
C ARG A 130 2.04 -25.32 -7.24
N ASN A 131 2.78 -25.41 -8.33
CA ASN A 131 2.70 -26.47 -9.36
C ASN A 131 1.26 -26.92 -9.72
N ASN A 132 0.32 -25.97 -9.78
CA ASN A 132 -1.13 -26.26 -9.81
C ASN A 132 -1.73 -26.38 -11.23
N GLY A 133 -0.90 -26.47 -12.28
CA GLY A 133 -1.33 -26.77 -13.67
C GLY A 133 -2.30 -25.78 -14.34
N LYS A 134 -2.70 -24.69 -13.67
CA LYS A 134 -3.63 -23.70 -14.22
C LYS A 134 -2.87 -22.58 -14.94
N THR A 135 -3.20 -22.34 -16.21
CA THR A 135 -2.68 -21.20 -16.96
C THR A 135 -3.06 -19.88 -16.27
N PRO A 136 -2.09 -19.07 -15.85
CA PRO A 136 -2.37 -17.81 -15.16
C PRO A 136 -3.04 -16.83 -16.10
N LYS A 137 -4.04 -16.09 -15.62
CA LYS A 137 -4.57 -14.95 -16.37
C LYS A 137 -3.47 -13.91 -16.53
N GLU A 138 -3.31 -13.38 -17.75
CA GLU A 138 -2.34 -12.33 -18.02
C GLU A 138 -2.47 -11.15 -17.03
N PRO A 139 -1.37 -10.70 -16.39
CA PRO A 139 -1.43 -9.61 -15.43
C PRO A 139 -1.78 -8.28 -16.10
N ARG A 140 -2.26 -7.34 -15.29
CA ARG A 140 -2.65 -6.00 -15.73
C ARG A 140 -2.18 -4.97 -14.71
N ALA A 141 -1.82 -3.79 -15.18
CA ALA A 141 -1.47 -2.64 -14.34
C ALA A 141 -2.27 -1.41 -14.78
N SER A 142 -2.53 -0.51 -13.84
CA SER A 142 -3.36 0.67 -14.08
C SER A 142 -2.55 1.80 -14.71
N THR A 143 -3.11 2.42 -15.75
CA THR A 143 -2.50 3.57 -16.44
C THR A 143 -2.65 4.88 -15.68
N THR A 144 -3.57 4.95 -14.70
CA THR A 144 -3.88 6.17 -13.94
C THR A 144 -3.26 6.15 -12.54
N ASP A 145 -3.14 4.96 -11.96
CA ASP A 145 -2.57 4.68 -10.65
C ASP A 145 -1.80 3.33 -10.69
N PRO A 146 -0.48 3.34 -10.97
CA PRO A 146 0.34 2.14 -11.14
C PRO A 146 0.44 1.22 -9.93
N ASP A 147 0.27 1.75 -8.72
CA ASP A 147 0.45 1.00 -7.47
C ASP A 147 -0.82 0.27 -7.04
N ALA A 148 -1.99 0.74 -7.50
CA ALA A 148 -3.28 0.12 -7.23
C ALA A 148 -3.34 -1.34 -7.72
N ARG A 149 -4.06 -2.18 -6.97
CA ARG A 149 -4.34 -3.57 -7.35
C ARG A 149 -5.83 -3.85 -7.28
N VAL A 150 -6.30 -4.78 -8.11
CA VAL A 150 -7.67 -5.26 -8.03
C VAL A 150 -7.77 -6.21 -6.84
N MET A 151 -8.59 -5.85 -5.85
CA MET A 151 -8.81 -6.62 -4.63
C MET A 151 -10.29 -6.70 -4.28
N LYS A 152 -10.65 -7.68 -3.45
CA LYS A 152 -12.03 -7.87 -2.97
C LYS A 152 -12.32 -6.84 -1.89
N MET A 153 -13.37 -6.05 -2.07
CA MET A 153 -13.81 -5.04 -1.11
C MET A 153 -14.74 -5.66 -0.06
N ALA A 154 -15.08 -4.89 0.99
CA ALA A 154 -15.98 -5.31 2.05
C ALA A 154 -17.39 -5.68 1.54
N ASP A 155 -17.87 -5.02 0.47
CA ASP A 155 -19.14 -5.33 -0.20
C ASP A 155 -19.09 -6.58 -1.10
N GLY A 156 -17.97 -7.31 -1.09
CA GLY A 156 -17.74 -8.51 -1.91
C GLY A 156 -17.31 -8.24 -3.35
N GLY A 157 -17.37 -7.00 -3.84
CA GLY A 157 -17.00 -6.64 -5.20
C GLY A 157 -15.48 -6.51 -5.39
N PHE A 158 -14.99 -6.79 -6.61
CA PHE A 158 -13.57 -6.62 -6.94
C PHE A 158 -13.32 -5.27 -7.62
N ARG A 159 -12.50 -4.42 -7.00
CA ARG A 159 -12.23 -3.07 -7.51
C ARG A 159 -10.75 -2.70 -7.31
N PRO A 160 -10.24 -1.74 -8.08
CA PRO A 160 -8.94 -1.12 -7.79
C PRO A 160 -8.94 -0.52 -6.40
N GLY A 161 -7.94 -0.87 -5.60
CA GLY A 161 -7.86 -0.45 -4.21
C GLY A 161 -6.48 -0.61 -3.60
N TYR A 162 -6.45 -0.24 -2.33
CA TYR A 162 -5.33 -0.42 -1.40
C TYR A 162 -5.84 -1.09 -0.14
N ASN A 163 -4.97 -1.84 0.52
CA ASN A 163 -5.21 -2.35 1.85
C ASN A 163 -4.46 -1.48 2.86
N VAL A 164 -5.21 -0.64 3.57
CA VAL A 164 -4.68 0.24 4.61
C VAL A 164 -4.64 -0.54 5.91
N GLN A 165 -3.46 -0.61 6.49
CA GLN A 165 -3.20 -1.24 7.77
C GLN A 165 -3.17 -0.17 8.84
N VAL A 166 -3.94 -0.35 9.91
CA VAL A 166 -4.04 0.61 11.01
C VAL A 166 -3.70 -0.12 12.30
N VAL A 167 -2.88 0.51 13.14
CA VAL A 167 -2.61 0.04 14.50
C VAL A 167 -3.05 1.08 15.49
N SER A 168 -3.84 0.67 16.48
CA SER A 168 -4.29 1.52 17.58
C SER A 168 -3.85 0.97 18.94
N ALA A 169 -3.73 1.85 19.94
CA ALA A 169 -3.64 1.44 21.33
C ALA A 169 -4.95 0.75 21.75
N ALA A 170 -4.84 -0.43 22.37
CA ALA A 170 -5.98 -1.29 22.59
C ALA A 170 -6.89 -0.74 23.71
N GLY A 171 -8.15 -0.46 23.38
CA GLY A 171 -9.12 0.13 24.31
C GLY A 171 -9.13 1.66 24.29
N GLU A 172 -8.34 2.27 23.42
CA GLU A 172 -8.19 3.72 23.30
C GLU A 172 -8.47 4.19 21.86
N GLN A 173 -8.63 5.49 21.66
CA GLN A 173 -8.89 6.09 20.34
C GLN A 173 -7.63 6.70 19.71
N ILE A 174 -6.47 6.07 19.95
CA ILE A 174 -5.16 6.59 19.52
C ILE A 174 -4.55 5.65 18.49
N VAL A 175 -4.25 6.19 17.30
CA VAL A 175 -3.56 5.47 16.22
C VAL A 175 -2.05 5.55 16.44
N ALA A 176 -1.41 4.40 16.63
CA ALA A 176 0.04 4.27 16.78
C ALA A 176 0.75 4.00 15.44
N GLY A 177 0.06 3.34 14.50
CA GLY A 177 0.63 2.82 13.26
C GLY A 177 -0.32 3.00 12.07
N LEU A 178 0.26 3.29 10.90
CA LEU A 178 -0.49 3.26 9.64
C LEU A 178 0.44 2.88 8.49
N ASP A 179 -0.04 2.01 7.61
CA ASP A 179 0.61 1.70 6.33
C ASP A 179 -0.42 1.51 5.21
N VAL A 180 0.00 1.70 3.97
CA VAL A 180 -0.83 1.51 2.78
C VAL A 180 -0.15 0.51 1.88
N THR A 181 -0.74 -0.67 1.76
CA THR A 181 -0.20 -1.76 0.96
C THR A 181 -1.05 -2.01 -0.27
N ASN A 182 -0.44 -2.63 -1.28
CA ASN A 182 -1.14 -3.12 -2.46
C ASN A 182 -1.47 -4.62 -2.37
N ILE A 183 -1.37 -5.20 -1.17
CA ILE A 183 -1.60 -6.62 -0.90
C ILE A 183 -3.07 -6.81 -0.51
N GLY A 184 -3.82 -7.59 -1.31
CA GLY A 184 -5.26 -7.76 -1.12
C GLY A 184 -5.68 -8.61 0.10
N SER A 185 -4.73 -9.14 0.86
CA SER A 185 -4.93 -10.03 2.01
C SER A 185 -4.14 -9.49 3.20
N ASP A 186 -4.66 -9.68 4.40
CA ASP A 186 -4.03 -9.25 5.65
C ASP A 186 -2.96 -10.25 6.14
N ARG A 187 -3.09 -11.51 5.74
CA ARG A 187 -2.09 -12.56 5.97
C ARG A 187 -0.68 -12.12 5.56
N GLY A 188 0.25 -12.15 6.52
CA GLY A 188 1.65 -11.77 6.29
C GLY A 188 1.96 -10.28 6.49
N LEU A 189 0.98 -9.48 6.95
CA LEU A 189 1.15 -8.04 7.19
C LEU A 189 1.40 -7.68 8.66
N MET A 190 1.50 -8.67 9.56
CA MET A 190 1.79 -8.42 10.97
C MET A 190 3.25 -8.00 11.15
N GLN A 191 4.19 -8.83 10.70
CA GLN A 191 5.62 -8.56 10.86
C GLN A 191 6.04 -7.20 10.25
N PRO A 192 5.67 -6.86 9.00
CA PRO A 192 6.00 -5.55 8.43
C PRO A 192 5.48 -4.36 9.26
N MET A 193 4.31 -4.51 9.88
CA MET A 193 3.74 -3.47 10.73
C MET A 193 4.48 -3.34 12.05
N LEU A 194 4.85 -4.45 12.68
CA LEU A 194 5.68 -4.47 13.90
C LEU A 194 7.06 -3.85 13.67
N ASP A 195 7.71 -4.17 12.54
CA ASP A 195 8.98 -3.54 12.16
C ASP A 195 8.85 -2.02 12.03
N ARG A 196 7.76 -1.54 11.42
CA ARG A 196 7.49 -0.11 11.28
C ARG A 196 7.22 0.56 12.62
N LEU A 197 6.46 -0.09 13.51
CA LEU A 197 6.22 0.40 14.86
C LEU A 197 7.53 0.54 15.62
N ARG A 198 8.40 -0.48 15.56
CA ARG A 198 9.72 -0.46 16.18
C ARG A 198 10.57 0.69 15.66
N ALA A 199 10.57 0.93 14.35
CA ALA A 199 11.30 2.04 13.75
C ALA A 199 10.78 3.42 14.22
N ARG A 200 9.47 3.54 14.48
CA ARG A 200 8.83 4.79 14.90
C ARG A 200 8.94 5.05 16.41
N THR A 201 8.65 4.06 17.24
CA THR A 201 8.54 4.20 18.70
C THR A 201 9.80 3.76 19.44
N GLY A 202 10.76 3.16 18.72
CA GLY A 202 11.98 2.58 19.29
C GLY A 202 11.77 1.23 19.98
N ARG A 203 10.53 0.72 20.08
CA ARG A 203 10.21 -0.53 20.78
C ARG A 203 9.06 -1.29 20.13
N LEU A 204 9.01 -2.59 20.39
CA LEU A 204 7.86 -3.43 20.07
C LEU A 204 6.85 -3.42 21.23
N PRO A 205 5.55 -3.64 20.95
CA PRO A 205 4.56 -3.85 22.02
C PRO A 205 4.80 -5.21 22.70
N GLY A 206 4.49 -5.32 23.99
CA GLY A 206 4.47 -6.62 24.66
C GLY A 206 3.31 -7.51 24.22
N ARG A 207 2.19 -6.91 23.77
CA ARG A 207 0.99 -7.61 23.31
C ARG A 207 0.47 -7.04 21.99
N HIS A 208 0.22 -7.91 21.02
CA HIS A 208 -0.30 -7.52 19.71
C HIS A 208 -1.57 -8.30 19.37
N LEU A 209 -2.68 -7.60 19.20
CA LEU A 209 -3.99 -8.18 18.88
C LEU A 209 -4.24 -8.05 17.38
N ILE A 210 -4.58 -9.17 16.74
CA ILE A 210 -4.83 -9.23 15.30
C ILE A 210 -6.08 -10.06 14.99
N ASP A 211 -6.71 -9.80 13.85
CA ASP A 211 -7.78 -10.66 13.33
C ASP A 211 -7.25 -12.02 12.83
N GLY A 212 -8.16 -12.99 12.63
CA GLY A 212 -7.79 -14.32 12.13
C GLY A 212 -7.28 -14.33 10.67
N GLY A 213 -7.48 -13.25 9.93
CA GLY A 213 -6.99 -13.04 8.57
C GLY A 213 -5.49 -12.73 8.51
N PHE A 214 -4.91 -12.19 9.58
CA PHE A 214 -3.46 -11.98 9.71
C PHE A 214 -2.68 -13.27 9.97
N GLY A 215 -3.34 -14.26 10.59
CA GLY A 215 -2.72 -15.50 11.07
C GLY A 215 -1.80 -16.19 10.06
N ARG A 216 -0.49 -16.13 10.35
CA ARG A 216 0.58 -16.78 9.62
C ARG A 216 1.63 -17.28 10.63
N ALA A 217 1.89 -18.58 10.63
CA ALA A 217 2.76 -19.22 11.62
C ALA A 217 4.14 -18.56 11.69
N GLU A 218 4.75 -18.28 10.54
CA GLU A 218 6.09 -17.68 10.51
C GLU A 218 6.12 -16.27 11.12
N ASP A 219 5.05 -15.48 10.94
CA ASP A 219 4.97 -14.15 11.53
C ASP A 219 4.75 -14.24 13.06
N ILE A 220 4.02 -15.27 13.54
CA ILE A 220 3.74 -15.51 14.97
C ILE A 220 5.01 -15.98 15.68
N GLU A 221 5.73 -16.95 15.11
CA GLU A 221 7.02 -17.43 15.63
C GLU A 221 8.03 -16.28 15.72
N TRP A 222 8.15 -15.49 14.65
CA TRP A 222 9.01 -14.31 14.65
C TRP A 222 8.62 -13.30 15.75
N ALA A 223 7.32 -13.04 15.93
CA ALA A 223 6.85 -12.12 16.96
C ALA A 223 7.18 -12.64 18.37
N HIS A 224 7.01 -13.95 18.60
CA HIS A 224 7.38 -14.60 19.85
C HIS A 224 8.88 -14.45 20.15
N ASP A 225 9.74 -14.69 19.16
CA ASP A 225 11.20 -14.52 19.27
C ASP A 225 11.61 -13.06 19.58
N GLN A 226 10.77 -12.10 19.21
CA GLN A 226 10.97 -10.68 19.56
C GLN A 226 10.34 -10.28 20.91
N GLY A 227 9.76 -11.23 21.65
CA GLY A 227 9.11 -11.00 22.94
C GLY A 227 7.69 -10.40 22.85
N VAL A 228 7.02 -10.53 21.70
CA VAL A 228 5.66 -10.03 21.46
C VAL A 228 4.65 -11.15 21.63
N GLU A 229 3.73 -11.01 22.60
CA GLU A 229 2.62 -11.94 22.80
C GLU A 229 1.50 -11.65 21.79
N VAL A 230 1.26 -12.56 20.86
CA VAL A 230 0.24 -12.38 19.80
C VAL A 230 -1.10 -12.99 20.21
N TYR A 231 -2.15 -12.18 20.16
CA TYR A 231 -3.53 -12.60 20.38
C TYR A 231 -4.26 -12.63 19.03
N CYS A 232 -4.49 -13.83 18.51
CA CYS A 232 -5.13 -14.06 17.21
C CYS A 232 -6.21 -15.15 17.35
N PRO A 233 -7.44 -14.95 16.83
CA PRO A 233 -8.39 -16.03 16.69
C PRO A 233 -7.81 -17.17 15.84
N PRO A 234 -8.06 -18.43 16.20
CA PRO A 234 -7.58 -19.56 15.42
C PRO A 234 -8.20 -19.55 14.02
N THR A 235 -7.44 -19.98 13.02
CA THR A 235 -7.95 -20.06 11.65
C THR A 235 -9.05 -21.12 11.56
N GLN A 236 -10.27 -20.70 11.22
CA GLN A 236 -11.36 -21.65 11.00
C GLN A 236 -11.12 -22.44 9.70
N SER A 237 -10.79 -23.74 9.84
CA SER A 237 -10.66 -24.65 8.72
C SER A 237 -12.02 -24.94 8.09
N LYS A 238 -12.12 -24.81 6.77
CA LYS A 238 -13.31 -25.26 6.02
C LYS A 238 -13.55 -26.77 6.11
N HIS A 239 -12.55 -27.54 6.57
CA HIS A 239 -12.58 -28.99 6.64
C HIS A 239 -12.96 -29.53 8.03
N GLY A 240 -13.48 -28.69 8.93
CA GLY A 240 -13.90 -29.12 10.28
C GLY A 240 -12.76 -29.60 11.17
N THR A 241 -11.51 -29.38 10.75
CA THR A 241 -10.32 -29.74 11.52
C THR A 241 -10.25 -28.84 12.75
N ASN A 242 -10.11 -29.42 13.94
CA ASN A 242 -9.97 -28.66 15.18
C ASN A 242 -8.73 -27.75 15.07
N PRO A 243 -8.91 -26.41 15.09
CA PRO A 243 -7.81 -25.50 14.86
C PRO A 243 -6.91 -25.31 16.09
N TYR A 244 -7.29 -25.87 17.23
CA TYR A 244 -6.51 -25.85 18.48
C TYR A 244 -5.59 -27.06 18.66
N LEU A 245 -5.68 -28.08 17.78
CA LEU A 245 -4.79 -29.23 17.84
C LEU A 245 -3.44 -28.90 17.20
N ALA A 246 -2.35 -29.19 17.92
CA ALA A 246 -1.00 -29.11 17.40
C ALA A 246 -0.87 -29.98 16.14
N ARG A 247 -0.19 -29.45 15.12
CA ARG A 247 0.09 -30.14 13.86
C ARG A 247 1.50 -30.72 13.87
N ARG A 248 1.70 -31.72 13.00
CA ARG A 248 3.01 -32.32 12.79
C ARG A 248 3.95 -31.27 12.19
N GLY A 249 4.93 -30.83 12.98
CA GLY A 249 5.93 -29.83 12.58
C GLY A 249 5.78 -28.47 13.26
N ASP A 250 4.75 -28.27 14.09
CA ASP A 250 4.65 -27.08 14.93
C ASP A 250 5.78 -27.12 15.99
N GLY A 251 6.48 -26.00 16.16
CA GLY A 251 7.50 -25.83 17.20
C GLY A 251 6.89 -25.71 18.61
N PRO A 252 7.71 -25.84 19.66
CA PRO A 252 7.29 -25.54 21.03
C PRO A 252 6.86 -24.08 21.20
#